data_AF-A0A971MNH3-F1
#
_entry.id   AF-A0A971MNH3-F1
#
_cell.length_a   1.000
_cell.length_b   1.000
_cell.length_c   1.000
_cell.angle_alpha   90.00
_cell.angle_beta   90.00
_cell.angle_gamma   90.00
#
_symmetry.space_group_name_H-M   'P 1'
#
loop_
_entity.id
_entity.type
_entity.pdbx_description
1 polymer ?
#
loop_
_entity_poly.entity_id
_entity_poly.type
_entity_poly.pdbx_seq_one_letter_code
_entity_poly.pdbx_strand_id
1 'polypeptide(L)'
;MEEHSEYAAPKWAKMLEISLSGYYAYHGRKEQKESAEQAYRNKIREYFEEGRGTYGVDRICGILRKNGNKASYSRIKRLMDEMGLVS
;
A
#
# COMPACT_ATOMS: atom_id res chain seq x y z
N MET A 1 0.80 24.50 8.02
CA MET A 1 -0.33 24.70 7.10
C MET A 1 -1.43 23.78 7.58
N GLU A 2 -2.27 24.28 8.46
CA GLU A 2 -3.40 23.52 9.03
C GLU A 2 -4.50 23.47 7.97
N GLU A 3 -4.56 22.35 7.27
CA GLU A 3 -5.58 22.11 6.26
C GLU A 3 -6.88 21.77 6.98
N HIS A 4 -7.77 22.76 7.13
CA HIS A 4 -9.11 22.60 7.70
C HIS A 4 -9.98 21.69 6.80
N SER A 5 -9.75 20.38 6.88
CA SER A 5 -10.50 19.30 6.22
C SER A 5 -11.96 19.20 6.68
N GLU A 6 -12.30 19.88 7.79
CA GLU A 6 -13.64 19.89 8.41
C GLU A 6 -14.74 20.42 7.48
N TYR A 7 -14.41 21.29 6.51
CA TYR A 7 -15.38 21.81 5.54
C TYR A 7 -15.55 20.95 4.28
N ALA A 8 -14.59 20.08 3.97
CA ALA A 8 -14.65 19.23 2.78
C ALA A 8 -15.50 17.98 3.05
N ALA A 9 -15.31 17.33 4.20
CA ALA A 9 -15.99 16.09 4.57
C ALA A 9 -17.54 16.12 4.43
N PRO A 10 -18.27 17.15 4.91
CA PRO A 10 -19.72 17.22 4.75
C PRO A 10 -20.16 17.43 3.29
N LYS A 11 -19.37 18.13 2.48
CA LYS A 11 -19.64 18.34 1.06
C LYS A 11 -19.50 17.03 0.28
N TRP A 12 -18.46 16.26 0.56
CA TRP A 12 -18.24 14.94 -0.05
C TRP A 12 -19.28 13.92 0.41
N ALA A 13 -19.61 13.89 1.70
CA ALA A 13 -20.65 13.01 2.24
C ALA A 13 -22.01 13.23 1.56
N LYS A 14 -22.40 14.50 1.37
CA LYS A 14 -23.62 14.88 0.66
C LYS A 14 -23.59 14.49 -0.83
N MET A 15 -22.45 14.68 -1.50
CA MET A 15 -22.29 14.32 -2.92
C MET A 15 -22.28 12.81 -3.17
N LEU A 16 -21.81 12.04 -2.21
CA LEU A 16 -21.79 10.57 -2.24
C LEU A 16 -23.04 9.93 -1.62
N GLU A 17 -24.00 10.75 -1.18
CA GLU A 17 -25.26 10.31 -0.52
C GLU A 17 -25.04 9.40 0.70
N ILE A 18 -23.98 9.64 1.47
CA ILE A 18 -23.66 8.89 2.70
C ILE A 18 -23.64 9.80 3.93
N SER A 19 -23.85 9.22 5.11
CA SER A 19 -23.70 9.94 6.39
C SER A 19 -22.26 10.39 6.63
N LEU A 20 -22.07 11.50 7.36
CA LEU A 20 -20.74 12.04 7.70
C LEU A 20 -19.86 11.01 8.44
N SER A 21 -20.44 10.25 9.38
CA SER A 21 -19.75 9.15 10.06
C SER A 21 -19.36 8.01 9.10
N GLY A 22 -20.16 7.78 8.06
CA GLY A 22 -19.85 6.83 6.99
C GLY A 22 -18.72 7.31 6.10
N TYR A 23 -18.65 8.62 5.82
CA TYR A 23 -17.54 9.25 5.10
C TYR A 23 -16.22 9.10 5.87
N TYR A 24 -16.19 9.41 7.17
CA TYR A 24 -14.97 9.21 7.97
C TYR A 24 -14.59 7.74 8.12
N ALA A 25 -15.55 6.83 8.24
CA ALA A 25 -15.26 5.39 8.25
C ALA A 25 -14.68 4.90 6.91
N TYR A 26 -15.19 5.41 5.79
CA TYR A 26 -14.65 5.13 4.46
C TYR A 26 -13.23 5.70 4.30
N HIS A 27 -13.03 6.97 4.68
CA HIS A 27 -11.74 7.65 4.60
C HIS A 27 -10.69 6.95 5.45
N GLY A 28 -10.98 6.67 6.72
CA GLY A 28 -10.06 5.97 7.62
C GLY A 28 -9.72 4.54 7.18
N ARG A 29 -10.66 3.82 6.55
CA ARG A 29 -10.36 2.50 5.95
C ARG A 29 -9.44 2.61 4.74
N LYS A 30 -9.60 3.65 3.93
CA LYS A 30 -8.75 3.92 2.77
C LYS A 30 -7.32 4.20 3.21
N GLU A 31 -7.14 5.10 4.18
CA GLU A 31 -5.84 5.44 4.75
C GLU A 31 -5.13 4.22 5.36
N GLN A 32 -5.86 3.38 6.10
CA GLN A 32 -5.30 2.13 6.64
C GLN A 32 -4.84 1.17 5.54
N LYS A 33 -5.61 1.07 4.45
CA LYS A 33 -5.25 0.22 3.31
C LYS A 33 -4.02 0.74 2.59
N GLU A 34 -3.93 2.05 2.35
CA GLU A 34 -2.77 2.69 1.74
C GLU A 34 -1.51 2.51 2.60
N SER A 35 -1.62 2.68 3.92
CA SER A 35 -0.52 2.42 4.86
C SER A 35 -0.05 0.95 4.82
N ALA A 36 -0.99 0.00 4.80
CA ALA A 36 -0.66 -1.42 4.70
C ALA A 36 0.03 -1.77 3.36
N GLU A 37 -0.42 -1.16 2.25
CA GLU A 37 0.25 -1.32 0.95
C GLU A 37 1.65 -0.70 0.94
N GLN A 38 1.81 0.49 1.54
CA GLN A 38 3.11 1.15 1.66
C GLN A 38 4.07 0.32 2.51
N ALA A 39 3.61 -0.23 3.64
CA ALA A 39 4.41 -1.12 4.48
C ALA A 39 4.84 -2.39 3.72
N TYR A 40 3.96 -2.94 2.87
CA TYR A 40 4.29 -4.10 2.04
C TYR A 40 5.32 -3.75 0.95
N ARG A 41 5.19 -2.59 0.31
CA ARG A 41 6.17 -2.05 -0.65
C ARG A 41 7.54 -1.87 0.00
N ASN A 42 7.59 -1.30 1.20
CA ASN A 42 8.84 -1.10 1.95
C ASN A 42 9.53 -2.43 2.26
N LYS A 43 8.79 -3.46 2.71
CA LYS A 43 9.37 -4.80 2.92
C LYS A 43 10.00 -5.38 1.66
N ILE A 44 9.34 -5.23 0.50
CA ILE A 44 9.89 -5.68 -0.78
C ILE A 44 11.20 -4.95 -1.09
N ARG A 45 11.24 -3.62 -0.88
CA ARG A 45 12.46 -2.82 -1.06
C ARG A 45 13.59 -3.24 -0.14
N GLU A 46 13.31 -3.42 1.16
CA GLU A 46 14.31 -3.89 2.12
C GLU A 46 14.94 -5.21 1.68
N TYR A 47 14.14 -6.20 1.28
CA TYR A 47 14.68 -7.47 0.79
C TYR A 47 15.45 -7.32 -0.53
N PHE A 48 15.01 -6.43 -1.42
CA PHE A 48 15.73 -6.14 -2.66
C PHE A 48 17.10 -5.52 -2.38
N GLU A 49 17.17 -4.56 -1.46
CA GLU A 49 18.40 -3.88 -1.03
C GLU A 49 19.33 -4.82 -0.25
N GLU A 50 18.80 -5.69 0.60
CA GLU A 50 19.55 -6.77 1.27
C GLU A 50 20.23 -7.68 0.24
N GLY A 51 19.55 -7.97 -0.87
CA GLY A 51 20.08 -8.72 -2.01
C GLY A 51 20.98 -7.90 -2.94
N ARG A 52 21.35 -6.67 -2.59
CA ARG A 52 22.11 -5.72 -3.43
C ARG A 52 21.50 -5.52 -4.82
N GLY A 53 20.18 -5.57 -4.92
CA GLY A 53 19.45 -5.46 -6.19
C GLY A 53 19.50 -6.67 -7.11
N THR A 54 20.06 -7.79 -6.63
CA THR A 54 20.14 -9.04 -7.41
C THR A 54 18.88 -9.90 -7.26
N TYR A 55 18.04 -9.61 -6.28
CA TYR A 55 16.88 -10.43 -5.96
C TYR A 55 15.72 -10.12 -6.91
N GLY A 56 15.49 -11.03 -7.84
CA GLY A 56 14.28 -11.01 -8.67
C GLY A 56 13.01 -11.36 -7.89
N VAL A 57 11.87 -11.20 -8.55
CA VAL A 57 10.52 -11.45 -8.02
C VAL A 57 10.42 -12.81 -7.30
N ASP A 58 11.01 -13.85 -7.87
CA ASP A 58 10.92 -15.21 -7.33
C ASP A 58 11.62 -15.33 -5.96
N ARG A 59 12.81 -14.74 -5.84
CA ARG A 59 13.60 -14.73 -4.60
C ARG A 59 12.87 -13.97 -3.50
N ILE A 60 12.35 -12.79 -3.81
CA ILE A 60 11.58 -11.98 -2.86
C ILE A 60 10.30 -12.70 -2.43
N CYS A 61 9.60 -13.36 -3.36
CA CYS A 61 8.44 -14.19 -3.06
C CYS A 61 8.79 -15.31 -2.08
N GLY A 62 9.92 -16.00 -2.28
CA GLY A 62 10.44 -17.01 -1.37
C GLY A 62 10.72 -16.47 0.04
N ILE A 63 11.39 -15.32 0.14
CA ILE A 63 11.71 -14.68 1.43
C ILE A 63 10.44 -14.25 2.17
N LEU A 64 9.48 -13.65 1.47
CA LEU A 64 8.19 -13.25 2.06
C LEU A 64 7.43 -14.46 2.60
N ARG A 65 7.36 -15.56 1.83
CA ARG A 65 6.71 -16.81 2.27
C ARG A 65 7.41 -17.42 3.47
N LYS A 66 8.75 -17.43 3.50
CA LYS A 66 9.55 -17.93 4.63
C LYS A 66 9.28 -17.13 5.91
N ASN A 67 9.05 -15.82 5.78
CA ASN A 67 8.67 -14.93 6.88
C ASN A 67 7.15 -14.98 7.22
N GLY A 68 6.41 -15.96 6.71
CA GLY A 68 4.98 -16.15 7.00
C GLY A 68 4.04 -15.15 6.31
N ASN A 69 4.54 -14.35 5.36
CA ASN A 69 3.72 -13.39 4.64
C ASN A 69 3.08 -14.04 3.40
N LYS A 70 1.85 -13.64 3.08
CA LYS A 70 1.23 -13.98 1.79
C LYS A 70 1.98 -13.30 0.66
N ALA A 71 2.53 -14.10 -0.23
CA ALA A 71 3.36 -13.64 -1.35
C ALA A 71 2.83 -14.25 -2.65
N SER A 72 2.25 -13.39 -3.49
CA SER A 72 1.79 -13.74 -4.83
C SER A 72 2.76 -13.17 -5.85
N TYR A 73 3.22 -14.01 -6.77
CA TYR A 73 4.16 -13.63 -7.82
C TYR A 73 3.66 -12.42 -8.61
N SER A 74 2.40 -12.45 -9.09
CA SER A 74 1.82 -11.37 -9.88
C SER A 74 1.75 -10.05 -9.11
N ARG A 75 1.46 -10.11 -7.80
CA ARG A 75 1.40 -8.93 -6.95
C ARG A 75 2.79 -8.33 -6.74
N ILE A 76 3.78 -9.16 -6.42
CA ILE A 76 5.15 -8.71 -6.17
C ILE A 76 5.76 -8.17 -7.47
N LYS A 77 5.59 -8.88 -8.60
CA LYS A 77 6.06 -8.43 -9.92
C LYS A 77 5.54 -7.03 -10.23
N ARG A 78 4.23 -6.82 -10.11
CA ARG A 78 3.60 -5.52 -10.33
C ARG A 78 4.17 -4.45 -9.41
N LEU A 79 4.30 -4.73 -8.11
CA LEU A 79 4.83 -3.76 -7.17
C LEU A 79 6.30 -3.42 -7.45
N MET A 80 7.12 -4.40 -7.80
CA MET A 80 8.53 -4.14 -8.15
C MET A 80 8.66 -3.33 -9.45
N ASP A 81 7.80 -3.58 -10.43
CA ASP A 81 7.70 -2.81 -11.68
C ASP A 81 7.30 -1.36 -11.41
N GLU A 82 6.23 -1.14 -10.63
CA GLU A 82 5.80 0.19 -10.18
C GLU A 82 6.89 0.95 -9.38
N MET A 83 7.78 0.22 -8.70
CA MET A 83 8.87 0.79 -7.92
C MET A 83 10.20 0.93 -8.70
N GLY A 84 10.26 0.45 -9.95
CA GLY A 84 11.48 0.47 -10.75
C GLY A 84 12.61 -0.42 -10.21
N LEU A 85 12.28 -1.48 -9.45
CA LEU A 85 13.26 -2.39 -8.86
C LEU A 85 13.68 -3.52 -9.82
N VAL A 86 12.97 -3.70 -10.92
CA VAL A 86 13.30 -4.69 -11.95
C VAL A 86 13.74 -3.93 -13.19
N SER A 87 14.94 -4.24 -13.68
CA SER A 87 15.39 -3.84 -15.02
C SER A 87 15.01 -4.89 -16.06
#